data_AF-B2UDM0-F1
#
_entry.id   AF-B2UDM0-F1
#
_cell.length_a   1.000
_cell.length_b   1.000
_cell.length_c   1.000
_cell.angle_alpha   90.00
_cell.angle_beta   90.00
_cell.angle_gamma   90.00
#
_symmetry.space_group_name_H-M   'P 1'
#
loop_
_entity.id
_entity.type
_entity.pdbx_description
1 polymer ?
#
loop_
_entity_poly.entity_id
_entity_poly.type
_entity_poly.pdbx_seq_one_letter_code
_entity_poly.pdbx_strand_id
1 'polypeptide(L)'
;MSWTVATAARPIHTVSDSAGLFACYEAIASLSEDMVDAAERGDWDEVSLLERECAAHMERLGHGLRPALSHEEIQRKRDLMMRILANDARVRALVCPRQDELMRLVSGERRAIGARQAYAAVSYY
;
A
#
# COMPACT_ATOMS: atom_id res chain seq x y z
N MET A 1 34.55 -37.47 -5.98
CA MET A 1 34.04 -36.97 -4.68
C MET A 1 32.75 -36.25 -4.98
N SER A 2 31.62 -36.91 -4.73
CA SER A 2 30.29 -36.51 -5.21
C SER A 2 29.53 -35.91 -4.03
N TRP A 3 29.26 -34.60 -4.06
CA TRP A 3 28.36 -33.97 -3.09
C TRP A 3 26.96 -33.91 -3.68
N THR A 4 26.10 -34.86 -3.29
CA THR A 4 24.66 -34.73 -3.47
C THR A 4 24.12 -33.82 -2.38
N VAL A 5 23.86 -32.56 -2.73
CA VAL A 5 23.03 -31.69 -1.90
C VAL A 5 21.59 -32.18 -2.02
N ALA A 6 21.14 -32.93 -1.01
CA ALA A 6 19.74 -33.13 -0.74
C ALA A 6 19.18 -31.81 -0.20
N THR A 7 18.76 -30.92 -1.10
CA THR A 7 17.88 -29.80 -0.73
C THR A 7 16.51 -30.39 -0.47
N ALA A 8 16.22 -30.63 0.82
CA ALA A 8 14.86 -30.84 1.29
C ALA A 8 14.00 -29.67 0.81
N ALA A 9 12.95 -29.96 0.05
CA ALA A 9 11.98 -28.98 -0.40
C ALA A 9 11.39 -28.28 0.84
N ARG A 10 11.75 -27.02 1.01
CA ARG A 10 11.18 -26.12 2.00
C ARG A 10 9.69 -25.95 1.62
N PRO A 11 8.71 -26.21 2.51
CA PRO A 11 7.31 -26.03 2.15
C PRO A 11 7.07 -24.55 1.91
N ILE A 12 6.89 -24.20 0.65
CA ILE A 12 6.32 -22.92 0.25
C ILE A 12 4.86 -23.02 0.71
N HIS A 13 4.40 -22.18 1.64
CA HIS A 13 2.99 -22.12 1.98
C HIS A 13 2.23 -21.55 0.77
N THR A 14 1.91 -22.43 -0.18
CA THR A 14 1.08 -22.13 -1.32
C THR A 14 -0.35 -21.93 -0.81
N VAL A 15 -0.99 -20.83 -1.18
CA VAL A 15 -2.45 -20.75 -1.12
C VAL A 15 -2.96 -21.78 -2.13
N SER A 16 -3.25 -22.98 -1.63
CA SER A 16 -3.65 -24.13 -2.46
C SER A 16 -5.16 -24.35 -2.46
N ASP A 17 -5.92 -23.52 -1.73
CA ASP A 17 -7.36 -23.69 -1.51
C ASP A 17 -8.07 -22.33 -1.42
N SER A 18 -9.37 -22.29 -1.74
CA SER A 18 -10.19 -21.07 -1.73
C SER A 18 -10.21 -20.41 -0.35
N ALA A 19 -10.14 -21.19 0.72
CA ALA A 19 -9.99 -20.68 2.09
C ALA A 19 -8.77 -19.76 2.25
N GLY A 20 -7.60 -20.15 1.72
CA GLY A 20 -6.40 -19.33 1.80
C GLY A 20 -6.47 -18.06 0.94
N LEU A 21 -7.21 -18.12 -0.18
CA LEU A 21 -7.47 -16.96 -1.03
C LEU A 21 -8.32 -15.93 -0.28
N PHE A 22 -9.41 -16.38 0.35
CA PHE A 22 -10.30 -15.51 1.12
C PHE A 22 -9.62 -14.94 2.35
N ALA A 23 -8.82 -15.73 3.07
CA ALA A 23 -8.04 -15.22 4.19
C ALA A 23 -7.12 -14.05 3.79
N CYS A 24 -6.50 -14.09 2.60
CA CYS A 24 -5.71 -12.96 2.10
C CYS A 24 -6.58 -11.75 1.77
N TYR A 25 -7.72 -11.92 1.09
CA TYR A 25 -8.61 -10.79 0.79
C TYR A 25 -9.20 -10.16 2.04
N GLU A 26 -9.56 -10.95 3.04
CA GLU A 26 -10.07 -10.47 4.33
C GLU A 26 -9.01 -9.72 5.12
N ALA A 27 -7.77 -10.23 5.13
CA ALA A 27 -6.65 -9.53 5.75
C ALA A 27 -6.41 -8.16 5.07
N ILE A 28 -6.38 -8.10 3.74
CA ILE A 28 -6.22 -6.82 3.03
C ILE A 28 -7.39 -5.88 3.32
N ALA A 29 -8.63 -6.38 3.35
CA ALA A 29 -9.80 -5.56 3.67
C ALA A 29 -9.68 -4.95 5.08
N SER A 30 -9.31 -5.74 6.08
CA SER A 30 -9.08 -5.26 7.45
C SER A 30 -7.95 -4.23 7.50
N LEU A 31 -6.78 -4.55 6.94
CA LEU A 31 -5.62 -3.65 6.93
C LEU A 31 -5.91 -2.33 6.20
N SER A 32 -6.69 -2.37 5.12
CA SER A 32 -7.11 -1.16 4.40
C SER A 32 -8.08 -0.29 5.22
N GLU A 33 -8.87 -0.89 6.11
CA GLU A 33 -9.75 -0.19 7.05
C GLU A 33 -8.91 0.46 8.17
N ASP A 34 -7.97 -0.29 8.74
CA ASP A 34 -7.02 0.25 9.73
C ASP A 34 -6.19 1.40 9.14
N MET A 35 -5.85 1.33 7.84
CA MET A 35 -5.11 2.38 7.13
C MET A 35 -5.93 3.66 6.96
N VAL A 36 -7.25 3.54 6.80
CA VAL A 36 -8.16 4.70 6.84
C VAL A 36 -8.08 5.36 8.21
N ASP A 37 -8.22 4.57 9.29
CA ASP A 37 -8.21 5.09 10.65
C ASP A 37 -6.87 5.77 10.99
N ALA A 38 -5.74 5.19 10.57
CA ALA A 38 -4.42 5.79 10.72
C ALA A 38 -4.28 7.10 9.93
N ALA A 39 -4.76 7.12 8.68
CA ALA A 39 -4.76 8.33 7.84
C ALA A 39 -5.63 9.46 8.41
N GLU A 40 -6.76 9.13 9.05
CA GLU A 40 -7.61 10.11 9.73
C GLU A 40 -6.93 10.74 10.95
N ARG A 41 -6.14 9.95 11.69
CA ARG A 41 -5.29 10.46 12.78
C ARG A 41 -4.04 11.20 12.28
N GLY A 42 -3.70 11.06 10.99
CA GLY A 42 -2.47 11.59 10.40
C GLY A 42 -1.22 10.84 10.83
N ASP A 43 -1.35 9.58 11.24
CA ASP A 43 -0.22 8.71 11.62
C ASP A 43 0.39 8.07 10.36
N TRP A 44 1.30 8.81 9.72
CA TRP A 44 1.88 8.39 8.45
C TRP A 44 2.86 7.22 8.59
N ASP A 45 3.43 7.01 9.78
CA ASP A 45 4.30 5.86 10.07
C ASP A 45 3.47 4.57 10.13
N GLU A 46 2.31 4.62 10.79
CA GLU A 46 1.35 3.52 10.82
C GLU A 46 0.75 3.24 9.44
N VAL A 47 0.36 4.28 8.67
CA VAL A 47 -0.08 4.11 7.27
C VAL A 47 0.97 3.38 6.44
N SER A 48 2.24 3.78 6.57
CA SER A 48 3.35 3.15 5.83
C SER A 48 3.62 1.70 6.27
N LEU A 49 3.40 1.38 7.55
CA LEU A 49 3.48 0.01 8.06
C LEU A 49 2.38 -0.86 7.47
N LEU A 50 1.13 -0.40 7.54
CA LEU A 50 -0.05 -1.10 7.03
C LEU A 50 0.03 -1.30 5.51
N GLU A 51 0.56 -0.34 4.77
CA GLU A 51 0.80 -0.48 3.32
C GLU A 51 1.74 -1.66 3.01
N ARG A 52 2.85 -1.81 3.76
CA ARG A 52 3.78 -2.92 3.57
C ARG A 52 3.14 -4.27 3.88
N GLU A 53 2.31 -4.35 4.90
CA GLU A 53 1.57 -5.56 5.24
C GLU A 53 0.55 -5.91 4.15
N CYS A 54 -0.23 -4.94 3.67
CA CYS A 54 -1.12 -5.08 2.51
C CYS A 54 -0.36 -5.60 1.27
N ALA A 55 0.81 -5.04 0.98
CA ALA A 55 1.63 -5.45 -0.16
C ALA A 55 2.07 -6.92 -0.04
N ALA A 56 2.47 -7.37 1.15
CA ALA A 56 2.83 -8.77 1.39
C ALA A 56 1.65 -9.73 1.16
N HIS A 57 0.43 -9.34 1.54
CA HIS A 57 -0.77 -10.13 1.26
C HIS A 57 -1.13 -10.13 -0.24
N MET A 58 -0.97 -9.00 -0.93
CA MET A 58 -1.18 -8.92 -2.39
C MET A 58 -0.16 -9.76 -3.17
N GLU A 59 1.11 -9.77 -2.75
CA GLU A 59 2.15 -10.62 -3.34
C GLU A 59 1.79 -12.11 -3.19
N ARG A 60 1.33 -12.52 -2.01
CA ARG A 60 0.83 -13.89 -1.77
C ARG A 60 -0.35 -14.25 -2.67
N LEU A 61 -1.27 -13.32 -2.92
CA LEU A 61 -2.37 -13.51 -3.88
C LEU A 61 -1.87 -13.64 -5.33
N GLY A 62 -0.81 -12.92 -5.69
CA GLY A 62 -0.19 -12.96 -7.02
C GLY A 62 0.52 -14.28 -7.34
N HIS A 63 1.14 -14.89 -6.34
CA HIS A 63 1.85 -16.17 -6.48
C HIS A 63 1.01 -17.42 -6.17
N GLY A 64 -0.20 -17.24 -5.61
CA GLY A 64 -1.11 -18.34 -5.28
C GLY A 64 -1.73 -19.00 -6.51
N LEU A 65 -2.04 -20.31 -6.39
CA LEU A 65 -2.92 -20.97 -7.35
C LEU A 65 -4.31 -20.32 -7.30
N ARG A 66 -4.96 -20.18 -8.46
CA ARG A 66 -6.33 -19.70 -8.52
C ARG A 66 -7.29 -20.89 -8.50
N PRO A 67 -7.92 -21.19 -7.35
CA PRO A 67 -8.88 -22.28 -7.28
C PRO A 67 -10.12 -21.95 -8.13
N ALA A 68 -10.83 -22.99 -8.57
CA ALA A 68 -12.17 -22.81 -9.10
C ALA A 68 -13.07 -22.31 -7.96
N LEU A 69 -13.82 -21.25 -8.22
CA LEU A 69 -14.72 -20.64 -7.25
C LEU A 69 -16.17 -20.96 -7.62
N SER A 70 -16.96 -21.30 -6.60
CA SER A 70 -18.42 -21.33 -6.71
C SER A 70 -18.98 -19.93 -7.02
N HIS A 71 -20.25 -19.87 -7.43
CA HIS A 71 -20.91 -18.58 -7.66
C HIS A 71 -20.89 -17.70 -6.40
N GLU A 72 -21.18 -18.26 -5.23
CA GLU A 72 -21.17 -17.56 -3.95
C GLU A 72 -19.78 -17.01 -3.60
N GLU A 73 -18.73 -17.79 -3.84
CA GLU A 73 -17.35 -17.35 -3.64
C GLU A 73 -16.95 -16.22 -4.59
N ILE A 74 -17.42 -16.23 -5.84
CA ILE A 74 -17.20 -15.12 -6.78
C ILE A 74 -17.86 -13.83 -6.27
N GLN A 75 -19.08 -13.93 -5.71
CA GLN A 75 -19.77 -12.79 -5.10
C GLN A 75 -18.98 -12.27 -3.90
N ARG A 76 -18.63 -13.14 -2.95
CA ARG A 76 -17.83 -12.79 -1.76
C ARG A 76 -16.51 -12.12 -2.13
N LYS A 77 -15.81 -12.64 -3.15
CA LYS A 77 -14.55 -12.04 -3.63
C LYS A 77 -14.77 -10.64 -4.19
N ARG A 78 -15.88 -10.41 -4.91
CA ARG A 78 -16.23 -9.09 -5.43
C ARG A 78 -16.50 -8.11 -4.29
N ASP A 79 -17.27 -8.52 -3.28
CA ASP A 79 -17.61 -7.68 -2.15
C ASP A 79 -16.36 -7.24 -1.37
N LEU A 80 -15.44 -8.18 -1.13
CA LEU A 80 -14.13 -7.87 -0.52
C LEU A 80 -13.31 -6.91 -1.39
N MET A 81 -13.26 -7.11 -2.70
CA MET A 81 -12.56 -6.21 -3.61
C MET A 81 -13.13 -4.79 -3.57
N MET A 82 -14.45 -4.66 -3.57
CA MET A 82 -15.11 -3.35 -3.51
C MET A 82 -14.84 -2.63 -2.20
N ARG A 83 -14.80 -3.36 -1.07
CA ARG A 83 -14.40 -2.81 0.24
C ARG A 83 -12.97 -2.29 0.21
N ILE A 84 -12.03 -3.09 -0.28
CA ILE A 84 -10.61 -2.69 -0.41
C ILE A 84 -10.49 -1.42 -1.25
N LEU A 85 -11.12 -1.38 -2.44
CA LEU A 85 -11.06 -0.22 -3.33
C LEU A 85 -11.69 1.04 -2.72
N ALA A 86 -12.78 0.90 -1.96
CA ALA A 86 -13.42 2.00 -1.26
C ALA A 86 -12.51 2.58 -0.16
N ASN A 87 -11.86 1.71 0.62
CA ASN A 87 -10.89 2.11 1.64
C ASN A 87 -9.68 2.81 1.00
N ASP A 88 -9.14 2.25 -0.07
CA ASP A 88 -8.06 2.84 -0.88
C ASP A 88 -8.38 4.27 -1.36
N ALA A 89 -9.61 4.46 -1.86
CA ALA A 89 -10.08 5.77 -2.29
C ALA A 89 -10.18 6.77 -1.13
N ARG A 90 -10.61 6.31 0.06
CA ARG A 90 -10.68 7.14 1.27
C ARG A 90 -9.28 7.53 1.78
N VAL A 91 -8.33 6.59 1.82
CA VAL A 91 -6.93 6.89 2.16
C VAL A 91 -6.37 7.94 1.21
N ARG A 92 -6.53 7.77 -0.11
CA ARG A 92 -6.08 8.78 -1.09
C ARG A 92 -6.75 10.13 -0.90
N ALA A 93 -8.04 10.18 -0.58
CA ALA A 93 -8.75 11.43 -0.31
C ALA A 93 -8.21 12.16 0.93
N LEU A 94 -7.67 11.45 1.91
CA LEU A 94 -7.04 12.03 3.11
C LEU A 94 -5.59 12.49 2.83
N VAL A 95 -4.84 11.72 2.03
CA VAL A 95 -3.41 11.98 1.75
C VAL A 95 -3.21 13.05 0.69
N CYS A 96 -3.90 12.96 -0.46
CA CYS A 96 -3.62 13.77 -1.64
C CYS A 96 -3.75 15.29 -1.38
N PRO A 97 -4.79 15.81 -0.70
CA PRO A 97 -4.90 17.25 -0.43
C PRO A 97 -3.75 17.79 0.43
N ARG A 98 -3.30 17.01 1.42
CA ARG A 98 -2.20 17.40 2.31
C ARG A 98 -0.86 17.37 1.57
N GLN A 99 -0.68 16.41 0.68
CA GLN A 99 0.50 16.34 -0.19
C GLN A 99 0.58 17.55 -1.13
N ASP A 100 -0.54 17.95 -1.73
CA ASP A 100 -0.63 19.14 -2.58
C ASP A 100 -0.31 20.44 -1.80
N GLU A 101 -0.82 20.55 -0.57
CA GLU A 101 -0.51 21.69 0.31
C GLU A 101 0.98 21.76 0.66
N LEU A 102 1.58 20.62 1.05
CA LEU A 102 3.01 20.53 1.34
C LEU A 102 3.85 20.91 0.11
N MET A 103 3.52 20.40 -1.08
CA MET A 103 4.21 20.77 -2.31
C MET A 103 4.10 22.28 -2.59
N ARG A 104 2.93 22.88 -2.36
CA ARG A 104 2.72 24.32 -2.51
C ARG A 104 3.61 25.12 -1.56
N LEU A 105 3.65 24.78 -0.28
CA LEU A 105 4.48 25.45 0.73
C LEU A 105 5.97 25.38 0.38
N VAL A 106 6.47 24.18 0.08
CA VAL A 106 7.88 23.97 -0.29
C VAL A 106 8.21 24.72 -1.61
N SER A 107 7.28 24.79 -2.56
CA SER A 107 7.48 25.59 -3.78
C SER A 107 7.49 27.10 -3.52
N GLY A 108 6.72 27.58 -2.54
CA GLY A 108 6.69 28.97 -2.10
C GLY A 108 8.01 29.38 -1.45
N GLU A 109 8.54 28.54 -0.55
CA GLU A 109 9.84 28.75 0.09
C GLU A 109 10.99 28.78 -0.92
N ARG A 110 11.00 27.85 -1.89
CA ARG A 110 12.00 27.85 -2.97
C ARG A 110 11.98 29.15 -3.78
N ARG A 111 10.79 29.69 -4.09
CA ARG A 111 10.66 30.99 -4.77
C ARG A 111 11.16 32.14 -3.90
N ALA A 112 10.87 32.13 -2.61
CA ALA A 112 11.32 33.16 -1.67
C ALA A 112 12.85 33.18 -1.50
N ILE A 113 13.48 32.00 -1.44
CA ILE A 113 14.94 31.86 -1.38
C ILE A 113 15.58 32.37 -2.67
N GLY A 114 15.06 31.98 -3.84
CA GLY A 114 15.54 32.46 -5.14
C GLY A 114 15.41 33.98 -5.29
N ALA A 115 14.30 34.57 -4.84
CA ALA A 115 14.11 36.02 -4.83
C ALA A 115 15.10 36.73 -3.91
N ARG A 116 15.32 36.23 -2.68
CA ARG A 116 16.33 36.80 -1.76
C ARG A 116 17.74 36.74 -2.34
N GLN A 117 18.10 35.64 -3.01
CA GLN A 117 19.40 35.49 -3.67
C GLN A 117 19.57 36.47 -4.84
N ALA A 118 18.52 36.72 -5.63
CA ALA A 118 18.55 37.70 -6.71
C ALA A 118 18.72 39.13 -6.21
N TYR A 119 18.01 39.53 -5.14
CA TYR A 119 18.20 40.84 -4.52
C TYR A 119 19.59 40.99 -3.88
N ALA A 120 20.14 39.93 -3.29
CA ALA A 120 21.50 39.94 -2.77
C ALA A 120 22.55 40.08 -3.89
N ALA A 121 22.39 39.37 -5.01
CA ALA A 121 23.31 39.43 -6.15
C ALA A 121 23.32 40.79 -6.86
N VAL A 122 22.17 41.49 -6.89
CA VAL A 122 22.07 42.85 -7.45
C VAL A 122 22.63 43.91 -6.50
N SER A 123 22.68 43.64 -5.19
CA SER A 123 23.20 44.56 -4.17
C SER A 123 24.73 44.59 -4.05
N TYR A 124 25.46 43.80 -4.85
CA TYR A 124 26.94 43.77 -4.87
C TYR A 124 27.57 44.51 -6.06
N TYR A 125 26.81 45.38 -6.74
CA TYR A 125 27.30 46.37 -7.70
C TYR A 125 26.90 47.78 -7.26
#